data_AF-A0A7Y8L7H7-F1
#
_entry.id   AF-A0A7Y8L7H7-F1
#
_cell.length_a   1.000
_cell.length_b   1.000
_cell.length_c   1.000
_cell.angle_alpha   90.00
_cell.angle_beta   90.00
_cell.angle_gamma   90.00
#
_symmetry.space_group_name_H-M   'P 1'
#
loop_
_entity.id
_entity.type
_entity.pdbx_description
1 polymer ?
#
loop_
_entity_poly.entity_id
_entity_poly.type
_entity_poly.pdbx_seq_one_letter_code
_entity_poly.pdbx_strand_id
1 'polypeptide(L)' 'MAEKKTIKVKTFTTELREFKAMRELGDLDDRVNKFLKDKKVKKVVSVSDAATTDNTGASIGLIRVLTYET' A
#
# COMPACT_ATOMS: atom_id res chain seq x y z
N MET A 1 -4.80 -5.63 -32.59
CA MET A 1 -5.76 -5.24 -31.52
C MET A 1 -4.98 -5.18 -30.21
N ALA A 2 -4.82 -4.01 -29.58
CA ALA A 2 -4.11 -3.91 -28.30
C ALA A 2 -4.98 -4.50 -27.17
N GLU A 3 -4.38 -5.32 -26.30
CA GLU A 3 -5.05 -5.91 -25.14
C GLU A 3 -5.61 -4.80 -24.24
N LYS A 4 -6.91 -4.86 -23.91
CA LYS A 4 -7.55 -3.86 -23.05
C LYS A 4 -7.05 -4.04 -21.61
N LYS A 5 -6.08 -3.23 -21.21
CA LYS A 5 -5.54 -3.21 -19.85
C LYS A 5 -6.58 -2.66 -18.87
N THR A 6 -6.94 -3.45 -17.86
CA THR A 6 -7.82 -2.98 -16.79
C THR A 6 -6.96 -2.42 -15.66
N ILE A 7 -6.97 -1.10 -15.51
CA ILE A 7 -6.27 -0.39 -14.42
C ILE A 7 -7.18 -0.36 -13.19
N LYS A 8 -6.63 -0.74 -12.04
CA LYS A 8 -7.32 -0.75 -10.75
C LYS A 8 -6.47 -0.06 -9.69
N VAL A 9 -7.13 0.42 -8.65
CA VAL A 9 -6.51 1.05 -7.48
C VAL A 9 -6.89 0.27 -6.23
N LYS A 10 -5.92 0.04 -5.34
CA LYS A 10 -6.14 -0.55 -4.03
C LYS A 10 -5.42 0.28 -2.97
N THR A 11 -6.15 0.63 -1.91
CA THR A 11 -5.61 1.34 -0.75
C THR A 11 -5.41 0.38 0.41
N PHE A 12 -4.32 0.59 1.13
CA PHE A 12 -3.96 -0.07 2.38
C PHE A 12 -3.73 0.99 3.44
N THR A 13 -4.11 0.68 4.67
CA THR A 13 -3.85 1.49 5.85
C THR A 13 -3.13 0.65 6.89
N THR A 14 -2.22 1.29 7.62
CA THR A 14 -1.56 0.74 8.79
C THR A 14 -1.34 1.82 9.83
N GLU A 15 -1.45 1.46 11.10
CA GLU A 15 -1.07 2.33 12.21
C GLU A 15 0.44 2.28 12.41
N LEU A 16 1.03 3.39 12.83
CA LEU A 16 2.44 3.47 13.21
C LEU A 16 2.52 3.76 14.69
N ARG A 17 3.00 2.76 15.44
CA ARG A 17 3.19 2.85 16.89
C ARG A 17 4.65 3.15 17.21
N GLU A 18 4.86 3.93 18.27
CA GLU A 18 6.19 4.26 18.78
C GLU A 18 7.03 2.99 18.96
N PHE A 19 8.28 3.04 18.50
CA PHE A 19 9.23 1.92 18.52
C PHE A 19 8.78 0.63 17.80
N LYS A 20 7.67 0.65 17.06
CA LYS A 20 7.17 -0.49 16.28
C LYS A 20 7.10 -0.24 14.79
N ALA A 21 7.37 0.99 14.33
CA ALA A 21 7.22 1.39 12.93
C ALA A 21 7.85 0.41 11.93
N MET A 22 9.08 -0.07 12.17
CA MET A 22 9.74 -1.05 11.29
C MET A 22 8.94 -2.34 11.11
N ARG A 23 8.34 -2.85 12.20
CA ARG A 23 7.49 -4.04 12.16
C ARG A 23 6.19 -3.75 11.41
N GLU A 24 5.54 -2.63 11.70
CA GLU A 24 4.26 -2.28 11.05
C GLU A 24 4.43 -2.08 9.53
N LEU A 25 5.56 -1.51 9.11
CA LEU A 25 5.91 -1.36 7.70
C LEU A 25 6.19 -2.72 7.05
N GLY A 26 6.89 -3.62 7.74
CA GLY A 26 7.08 -5.00 7.27
C GLY A 26 5.75 -5.76 7.14
N ASP A 27 4.88 -5.67 8.14
CA ASP A 27 3.55 -6.30 8.12
C ASP A 27 2.67 -5.70 6.99
N LEU A 28 2.81 -4.40 6.70
CA LEU A 28 2.17 -3.75 5.55
C LEU A 28 2.71 -4.30 4.21
N ASP A 29 4.03 -4.42 4.07
CA ASP A 29 4.68 -4.96 2.87
C ASP A 29 4.22 -6.40 2.60
N ASP A 30 4.17 -7.25 3.63
CA ASP A 30 3.69 -8.62 3.52
C ASP A 30 2.23 -8.68 3.06
N ARG A 31 1.36 -7.80 3.59
CA ARG A 31 -0.04 -7.69 3.17
C ARG A 31 -0.16 -7.26 1.70
N VAL A 32 0.64 -6.30 1.26
CA VAL A 32 0.66 -5.84 -0.14
C VAL A 32 1.15 -6.95 -1.06
N ASN A 33 2.25 -7.62 -0.71
CA ASN A 33 2.81 -8.73 -1.48
C ASN A 33 1.83 -9.91 -1.60
N LYS A 34 1.16 -10.26 -0.50
CA LYS A 34 0.09 -11.27 -0.52
C LYS A 34 -1.06 -10.86 -1.45
N PHE A 35 -1.50 -9.61 -1.40
CA PHE A 35 -2.53 -9.11 -2.30
C PHE A 35 -2.11 -9.20 -3.78
N LEU A 36 -0.88 -8.78 -4.12
CA LEU A 36 -0.36 -8.84 -5.49
C LEU A 36 -0.37 -10.28 -6.03
N LYS A 37 0.06 -11.24 -5.20
CA LYS A 37 0.07 -12.67 -5.52
C LYS A 37 -1.36 -13.23 -5.68
N ASP A 38 -2.22 -13.00 -4.70
CA ASP A 38 -3.59 -13.55 -4.66
C ASP A 38 -4.46 -13.00 -5.79
N LYS A 39 -4.26 -11.73 -6.19
CA LYS A 39 -4.96 -11.11 -7.32
C LYS A 39 -4.31 -11.33 -8.68
N LYS A 40 -3.19 -12.08 -8.74
CA LYS A 40 -2.43 -12.33 -9.97
C LYS A 40 -2.14 -11.04 -10.73
N VAL A 41 -1.72 -10.01 -9.99
CA VAL A 41 -1.42 -8.69 -10.57
C VAL A 41 -0.31 -8.85 -11.59
N LYS A 42 -0.56 -8.42 -12.83
CA LYS A 42 0.41 -8.55 -13.94
C LYS A 42 1.51 -7.50 -13.85
N LYS A 43 1.13 -6.28 -13.45
CA LYS A 43 2.04 -5.13 -13.39
C LYS A 43 1.58 -4.14 -12.34
N VAL A 44 2.52 -3.70 -11.49
CA VAL A 44 2.34 -2.52 -10.64
C VAL A 44 2.69 -1.29 -11.48
N VAL A 45 1.77 -0.34 -11.53
CA VAL A 45 1.92 0.92 -12.27
C VAL A 45 2.52 1.99 -11.36
N SER A 46 2.02 2.09 -10.13
CA SER A 46 2.54 3.04 -9.14
C SER A 46 2.26 2.58 -7.71
N VAL A 47 3.09 3.07 -6.80
CA VAL A 47 2.91 3.00 -5.35
C VAL A 47 3.07 4.42 -4.83
N SER A 48 2.17 4.85 -3.94
CA SER A 48 2.24 6.16 -3.29
C SER A 48 1.89 6.02 -1.82
N ASP A 49 2.68 6.65 -0.96
CA ASP A 49 2.52 6.61 0.48
C ASP A 49 2.26 8.00 1.04
N ALA A 50 1.33 8.10 1.98
CA ALA A 50 1.03 9.32 2.73
C ALA A 50 0.95 8.99 4.24
N ALA A 51 1.77 9.67 5.04
CA ALA A 51 1.69 9.58 6.49
C ALA A 51 0.48 10.38 7.00
N THR A 52 -0.24 9.81 7.97
CA THR A 52 -1.27 10.54 8.72
C THR A 52 -0.67 11.07 10.00
N THR A 53 -0.96 12.32 10.35
CA THR A 53 -0.48 12.95 11.58
C THR A 53 -1.58 13.11 12.61
N ASP A 54 -1.21 13.12 13.88
CA ASP A 54 -2.09 13.57 14.96
C ASP A 54 -2.04 15.10 15.12
N ASN A 55 -2.69 15.61 16.18
CA ASN A 55 -2.74 17.04 16.50
C ASN A 55 -1.40 17.62 16.97
N THR A 56 -0.38 16.79 17.21
CA THR A 56 0.98 17.22 17.56
C THR A 56 1.92 17.26 16.35
N GLY A 57 1.46 16.74 15.20
CA GLY A 57 2.27 16.57 14.00
C GLY A 57 3.04 15.24 13.98
N ALA A 58 2.87 14.38 14.98
CA ALA A 58 3.49 13.05 15.00
C ALA A 58 2.83 12.15 13.95
N SER A 59 3.64 11.39 13.21
CA SER A 59 3.13 10.40 12.25
C SER A 59 2.60 9.17 12.99
N ILE A 60 1.29 8.92 12.87
CA ILE A 60 0.56 7.86 13.59
C ILE A 60 0.05 6.74 12.67
N GLY A 61 0.26 6.87 11.37
CA GLY A 61 -0.23 5.90 10.40
C GLY A 61 0.32 6.16 9.01
N LEU A 62 0.13 5.18 8.13
CA LEU A 62 0.50 5.25 6.72
C LEU A 62 -0.67 4.77 5.85
N ILE A 63 -0.98 5.55 4.83
CA ILE A 63 -1.89 5.19 3.75
C ILE A 63 -1.03 4.88 2.53
N ARG A 64 -1.08 3.63 2.05
CA ARG A 64 -0.42 3.19 0.81
C ARG A 64 -1.44 2.95 -0.28
N VAL A 65 -1.28 3.61 -1.42
CA VAL A 65 -2.11 3.44 -2.60
C VAL A 65 -1.32 2.73 -3.69
N LEU A 66 -1.87 1.64 -4.20
CA LEU A 66 -1.30 0.82 -5.25
C LEU A 66 -2.17 0.91 -6.51
N THR A 67 -1.59 1.36 -7.62
CA THR A 67 -2.21 1.29 -8.95
C THR A 67 -1.65 0.11 -9.72
N TYR A 68 -2.50 -0.74 -10.30
CA TYR A 68 -2.07 -2.00 -10.90
C TYR A 68 -2.91 -2.43 -12.11
N GLU A 69 -2.31 -3.22 -12.99
CA GLU A 69 -2.93 -3.87 -14.15
C GLU A 69 -3.32 -5.32 -13.82
N THR A 70 -4.56 -5.70 -14.16
CA THR A 70 -5.05 -7.10 -14.17
C THR A 70 -5.39 -7.53 -15.59
#